data_AF-A0A0G0E251-F1
#
_entry.id   AF-A0A0G0E251-F1
#
_cell.length_a   1.000
_cell.length_b   1.000
_cell.length_c   1.000
_cell.angle_alpha   90.00
_cell.angle_beta   90.00
_cell.angle_gamma   90.00
#
_symmetry.space_group_name_H-M   'P 1'
#
loop_
_entity.id
_entity.type
_entity.pdbx_description
1 polymer ?
#
loop_
_entity_poly.entity_id
_entity_poly.type
_entity_poly.pdbx_seq_one_letter_code
_entity_poly.pdbx_strand_id
1 'polypeptide(L)'
;MPGKKILIILIFILLFGGLYYFREKIYVTYVDVILDNRYHGVACENLPSLSDVDKVLRNKENLVNRIKSIRPDEDENHSYISVDVNEPCANKGEIMIRYPSHDDRVKIEIILKDDSFDGIPYNLINN
;
A
#
# COMPACT_ATOMS: atom_id res chain seq x y z
N MET A 1 35.28 -27.46 -25.06
CA MET A 1 35.52 -26.04 -24.73
C MET A 1 35.07 -25.75 -23.28
N PRO A 2 35.95 -25.89 -22.29
CA PRO A 2 35.63 -25.68 -20.87
C PRO A 2 35.27 -24.21 -20.54
N GLY A 3 35.83 -23.22 -21.24
CA GLY A 3 35.57 -21.80 -20.99
C GLY A 3 34.11 -21.36 -21.21
N LYS A 4 33.39 -21.96 -22.16
CA LYS A 4 31.97 -21.65 -22.39
C LYS A 4 31.09 -22.11 -21.22
N LYS A 5 31.40 -23.25 -20.60
CA LYS A 5 30.67 -23.77 -19.44
C LYS A 5 30.88 -22.88 -18.21
N ILE A 6 32.12 -22.45 -17.98
CA ILE A 6 32.48 -21.54 -16.87
C ILE A 6 31.77 -20.18 -17.05
N LEU A 7 31.76 -19.63 -18.26
CA LEU A 7 31.07 -18.37 -18.55
C LEU A 7 29.56 -18.46 -18.27
N ILE A 8 28.91 -19.55 -18.68
CA ILE A 8 27.49 -19.79 -18.41
C ILE A 8 27.23 -19.86 -16.91
N ILE A 9 28.07 -20.57 -16.16
CA ILE A 9 27.94 -20.67 -14.69
C ILE A 9 28.07 -19.28 -14.04
N LEU A 10 29.04 -18.46 -14.48
CA LEU A 10 29.22 -17.10 -13.96
C LEU A 10 28.02 -16.20 -14.26
N ILE A 11 27.44 -16.31 -15.46
CA ILE A 11 26.21 -15.57 -15.81
C ILE A 11 25.08 -15.98 -14.87
N PHE A 12 24.86 -17.28 -14.64
CA PHE A 12 23.82 -17.72 -13.71
C PHE A 12 24.06 -17.22 -12.29
N ILE A 13 25.30 -17.27 -11.79
CA ILE A 13 25.64 -16.75 -10.45
C ILE A 13 25.34 -15.26 -10.36
N LEU A 14 25.70 -14.47 -11.37
CA LEU A 14 25.41 -13.03 -11.39
C LEU A 14 23.91 -12.75 -11.48
N LEU A 15 23.17 -13.53 -12.26
CA LEU A 15 21.74 -13.35 -12.47
C LEU A 15 20.95 -13.74 -11.22
N PHE A 16 21.22 -14.91 -10.64
CA PHE A 16 20.61 -15.35 -9.37
C PHE A 16 21.07 -14.51 -8.18
N GLY A 17 22.36 -14.16 -8.12
CA GLY A 17 22.90 -13.27 -7.09
C GLY A 17 22.27 -11.88 -7.17
N GLY A 18 22.09 -11.35 -8.38
CA GLY A 18 21.37 -10.09 -8.61
C GLY A 18 19.91 -10.17 -8.20
N LEU A 19 19.18 -11.21 -8.61
CA LEU A 19 17.78 -11.42 -8.21
C LEU A 19 17.62 -11.54 -6.69
N TYR A 20 18.53 -12.25 -6.03
CA TYR A 20 18.54 -12.37 -4.57
C TYR A 20 18.81 -11.02 -3.91
N TYR A 21 19.82 -10.28 -4.38
CA TYR A 21 20.18 -8.97 -3.85
C TYR A 21 19.06 -7.93 -4.02
N PHE A 22 18.35 -7.95 -5.15
CA PHE A 22 17.27 -7.01 -5.46
C PHE A 22 15.87 -7.50 -5.07
N ARG A 23 15.75 -8.66 -4.40
CA ARG A 23 14.46 -9.31 -4.11
C ARG A 23 13.43 -8.37 -3.49
N GLU A 24 13.82 -7.62 -2.46
CA GLU A 24 12.91 -6.72 -1.74
C GLU A 24 12.42 -5.58 -2.62
N LYS A 25 13.32 -4.95 -3.38
CA LYS A 25 12.96 -3.88 -4.31
C LYS A 25 12.04 -4.39 -5.42
N ILE A 26 12.29 -5.58 -5.95
CA ILE A 26 11.42 -6.24 -6.94
C ILE A 26 10.04 -6.48 -6.34
N TYR A 27 9.96 -7.00 -5.11
CA TYR A 27 8.70 -7.25 -4.43
C TYR A 27 7.90 -5.96 -4.19
N VAL A 28 8.53 -4.91 -3.66
CA VAL A 28 7.89 -3.61 -3.45
C VAL A 28 7.38 -3.03 -4.77
N THR A 29 8.20 -3.09 -5.84
CA THR A 29 7.81 -2.61 -7.17
C THR A 29 6.64 -3.43 -7.75
N TYR A 30 6.64 -4.74 -7.57
CA TYR A 30 5.56 -5.61 -8.03
C TYR A 30 4.24 -5.27 -7.32
N VAL A 31 4.29 -5.11 -6.00
CA VAL A 31 3.14 -4.72 -5.20
C VAL A 31 2.61 -3.34 -5.61
N ASP A 32 3.51 -2.37 -5.79
CA ASP A 32 3.14 -0.99 -6.10
C ASP A 32 2.65 -0.78 -7.54
N VAL A 33 3.28 -1.44 -8.52
CA VAL A 33 3.02 -1.20 -9.95
C VAL A 33 2.09 -2.24 -10.55
N ILE A 34 2.20 -3.51 -10.15
CA ILE A 34 1.43 -4.60 -10.76
C ILE A 34 0.15 -4.87 -9.98
N LEU A 35 0.24 -4.97 -8.65
CA LEU A 35 -0.96 -5.09 -7.81
C LEU A 35 -1.63 -3.74 -7.58
N ASP A 36 -0.93 -2.64 -7.88
CA ASP A 36 -1.38 -1.28 -7.62
C ASP A 36 -1.73 -1.07 -6.14
N ASN A 37 -0.91 -1.60 -5.22
CA ASN A 37 -1.07 -1.48 -3.76
C ASN A 37 0.08 -0.65 -3.17
N ARG A 38 -0.20 0.22 -2.19
CA ARG A 38 0.84 0.96 -1.44
C ARG A 38 0.80 0.57 0.03
N TYR A 39 1.93 0.11 0.56
CA TYR A 39 2.09 -0.14 2.00
C TYR A 39 2.96 0.93 2.66
N HIS A 40 2.59 1.40 3.86
CA HIS A 40 3.36 2.42 4.58
C HIS A 40 4.65 1.90 5.24
N GLY A 41 4.81 0.58 5.41
CA GLY A 41 6.05 -0.05 5.90
C GLY A 41 6.48 0.30 7.33
N VAL A 42 5.56 0.80 8.16
CA VAL A 42 5.84 1.19 9.55
C VAL A 42 5.81 -0.04 10.44
N ALA A 43 6.84 -0.22 11.28
CA ALA A 43 6.92 -1.33 12.22
C ALA A 43 5.84 -1.27 13.31
N CYS A 44 5.39 -2.42 13.81
CA CYS A 44 4.33 -2.52 14.83
C CYS A 44 4.60 -1.64 16.06
N GLU A 45 5.85 -1.54 16.51
CA GLU A 45 6.22 -0.75 17.69
C GLU A 45 5.96 0.74 17.51
N ASN A 46 5.92 1.21 16.26
CA ASN A 46 5.71 2.60 15.89
C ASN A 46 4.28 2.90 15.42
N LEU A 47 3.41 1.89 15.31
CA LEU A 47 2.01 2.11 15.01
C LEU A 47 1.28 2.76 16.20
N PRO A 48 0.33 3.67 15.94
CA PRO A 48 -0.53 4.27 16.96
C PRO A 48 -1.50 3.25 17.58
N SER A 49 -2.14 3.62 18.68
CA SER A 49 -3.19 2.77 19.27
C SER A 49 -4.45 2.78 18.39
N LEU A 50 -5.26 1.71 18.44
CA LEU A 50 -6.55 1.67 17.73
C LEU A 50 -7.47 2.84 18.10
N SER A 51 -7.43 3.24 19.38
CA SER A 51 -8.21 4.37 19.90
C SER A 51 -7.78 5.69 19.23
N ASP A 52 -6.49 5.88 18.99
CA ASP A 52 -6.00 7.10 18.32
C ASP A 52 -6.39 7.11 16.85
N VAL A 53 -6.32 5.97 16.17
CA VAL A 53 -6.76 5.84 14.77
C VAL A 53 -8.25 6.15 14.62
N ASP A 54 -9.11 5.53 15.45
CA ASP A 54 -10.56 5.78 15.44
C ASP A 54 -10.87 7.26 15.72
N LYS A 55 -10.18 7.87 16.69
CA LYS A 55 -10.33 9.29 17.00
C LYS A 55 -9.97 10.19 15.82
N VAL A 56 -8.89 9.89 15.09
CA VAL A 56 -8.50 10.66 13.89
C VAL A 56 -9.56 10.52 12.79
N LEU A 57 -10.03 9.30 12.50
CA LEU A 57 -11.07 9.09 11.48
C LEU A 57 -12.35 9.85 11.80
N ARG A 58 -12.80 9.84 13.06
CA ARG A 58 -13.97 10.61 13.49
C ARG A 58 -13.75 12.12 13.38
N ASN A 59 -12.59 12.61 13.83
CA ASN A 59 -12.27 14.04 13.76
C ASN A 59 -12.08 14.55 12.33
N LYS A 60 -11.75 13.65 11.40
CA LYS A 60 -11.50 13.95 9.98
C LYS A 60 -12.56 13.34 9.06
N GLU A 61 -13.79 13.24 9.55
CA GLU A 61 -14.93 12.73 8.79
C GLU A 61 -15.09 13.43 7.43
N ASN A 62 -14.88 14.74 7.35
CA ASN A 62 -14.91 15.48 6.08
C ASN A 62 -13.87 14.99 5.06
N LEU A 63 -12.68 14.59 5.51
CA LEU A 63 -11.63 14.02 4.64
C LEU A 63 -12.02 12.62 4.19
N VAL A 64 -12.54 11.79 5.10
CA VAL A 64 -13.07 10.45 4.79
C VAL A 64 -14.16 10.55 3.72
N ASN A 65 -15.14 11.44 3.92
CA ASN A 65 -16.25 11.64 2.99
C ASN A 65 -15.76 12.15 1.64
N ARG A 66 -14.76 13.04 1.61
CA ARG A 66 -14.16 13.51 0.36
C ARG A 66 -13.47 12.38 -0.41
N ILE A 67 -12.76 11.49 0.27
CA ILE A 67 -12.16 10.29 -0.34
C ILE A 67 -13.25 9.37 -0.89
N LYS A 68 -14.27 9.05 -0.09
CA LYS A 68 -15.38 8.20 -0.55
C LYS A 68 -16.15 8.81 -1.73
N SER A 69 -16.28 10.13 -1.78
CA SER A 69 -16.99 10.84 -2.86
C SER A 69 -16.31 10.76 -4.23
N ILE A 70 -15.05 10.28 -4.30
CA ILE A 70 -14.38 9.99 -5.57
C ILE A 70 -15.19 8.96 -6.38
N ARG A 71 -15.76 7.97 -5.69
CA ARG A 71 -16.63 6.94 -6.26
C ARG A 71 -17.82 6.73 -5.32
N PRO A 72 -18.92 7.48 -5.52
CA PRO A 72 -20.12 7.33 -4.71
C PRO A 72 -20.72 5.92 -4.81
N ASP A 73 -21.30 5.44 -3.72
CA ASP A 73 -21.87 4.09 -3.58
C ASP A 73 -23.09 3.79 -4.50
N GLU A 74 -23.42 4.69 -5.42
CA GLU A 74 -24.53 4.56 -6.38
C GLU A 74 -24.13 3.82 -7.68
N ASP A 75 -22.87 3.43 -7.84
CA ASP A 75 -22.40 2.66 -8.99
C ASP A 75 -22.95 1.22 -8.88
N GLU A 76 -23.80 0.82 -9.84
CA GLU A 76 -24.52 -0.46 -9.90
C GLU A 76 -23.60 -1.70 -9.81
N ASN A 77 -22.29 -1.51 -9.96
CA ASN A 77 -21.26 -2.55 -9.92
C ASN A 77 -20.72 -2.86 -8.51
N HIS A 78 -21.26 -2.28 -7.42
CA HIS A 78 -20.78 -2.46 -6.03
C HIS A 78 -19.29 -2.14 -5.82
N SER A 79 -18.75 -1.26 -6.65
CA SER A 79 -17.36 -0.84 -6.61
C SER A 79 -17.31 0.47 -5.84
N TYR A 80 -16.78 0.46 -4.61
CA TYR A 80 -16.73 1.64 -3.74
C TYR A 80 -15.38 1.78 -3.04
N ILE A 81 -15.11 2.97 -2.53
CA ILE A 81 -13.92 3.26 -1.74
C ILE A 81 -14.25 3.09 -0.25
N SER A 82 -13.48 2.24 0.44
CA SER A 82 -13.59 2.07 1.88
C SER A 82 -12.43 2.76 2.60
N VAL A 83 -12.67 3.25 3.80
CA VAL A 83 -11.65 3.88 4.67
C VAL A 83 -11.92 3.38 6.07
N ASP A 84 -11.09 2.45 6.53
CA ASP A 84 -11.36 1.64 7.72
C ASP A 84 -10.15 1.61 8.66
N VAL A 85 -10.42 1.39 9.95
CA VAL A 85 -9.38 1.02 10.92
C VAL A 85 -8.93 -0.40 10.61
N ASN A 86 -7.62 -0.61 10.49
CA ASN A 86 -7.03 -1.94 10.40
C ASN A 86 -6.15 -2.21 11.62
N GLU A 87 -6.16 -3.45 12.13
CA GLU A 87 -5.35 -3.90 13.27
C GLU A 87 -4.34 -4.96 12.81
N PRO A 88 -3.21 -4.56 12.20
CA PRO A 88 -2.17 -5.50 11.80
C PRO A 88 -1.39 -6.07 13.00
N CYS A 89 -1.44 -5.39 14.15
CA CYS A 89 -0.70 -5.74 15.36
C CYS A 89 -1.61 -5.55 16.59
N ALA A 90 -1.45 -6.38 17.63
CA ALA A 90 -2.34 -6.33 18.80
C ALA A 90 -2.42 -4.93 19.44
N ASN A 91 -3.65 -4.38 19.51
CA ASN A 91 -4.00 -3.06 20.03
C ASN A 91 -3.39 -1.85 19.29
N LYS A 92 -2.80 -2.06 18.12
CA LYS A 92 -2.17 -1.02 17.32
C LYS A 92 -2.69 -1.01 15.89
N GLY A 93 -2.97 0.18 15.40
CA GLY A 93 -3.74 0.35 14.19
C GLY A 93 -3.05 1.19 13.12
N GLU A 94 -3.62 1.08 11.94
CA GLU A 94 -3.35 1.88 10.76
C GLU A 94 -4.68 2.17 10.05
N ILE A 95 -4.66 3.00 9.01
CA ILE A 95 -5.82 3.20 8.14
C ILE A 95 -5.66 2.34 6.89
N MET A 96 -6.70 1.60 6.54
CA MET A 96 -6.76 0.86 5.28
C MET A 96 -7.75 1.53 4.35
N ILE A 97 -7.29 1.97 3.19
CA ILE A 97 -8.11 2.53 2.13
C ILE A 97 -8.17 1.53 0.98
N ARG A 98 -9.36 1.01 0.70
CA ARG A 98 -9.59 0.11 -0.44
C ARG A 98 -10.19 0.88 -1.59
N TYR A 99 -9.74 0.60 -2.81
CA TYR A 99 -10.26 1.23 -4.02
C TYR A 99 -10.27 0.25 -5.19
N PRO A 100 -11.04 0.53 -6.24
CA PRO A 100 -11.24 -0.43 -7.33
C PRO A 100 -10.41 -0.15 -8.59
N SER A 101 -9.75 1.01 -8.68
CA SER A 101 -9.01 1.37 -9.89
C SER A 101 -7.83 2.29 -9.61
N HIS A 102 -6.84 2.26 -10.50
CA HIS A 102 -5.68 3.14 -10.46
C HIS A 102 -6.06 4.62 -10.51
N ASP A 103 -7.08 4.99 -11.29
CA ASP A 103 -7.57 6.37 -11.35
C ASP A 103 -8.12 6.84 -10.00
N ASP A 104 -8.71 5.93 -9.22
CA ASP A 104 -9.18 6.22 -7.86
C ASP A 104 -8.00 6.39 -6.90
N ARG A 105 -6.98 5.52 -6.99
CA ARG A 105 -5.72 5.65 -6.25
C ARG A 105 -5.10 7.02 -6.43
N VAL A 106 -4.92 7.47 -7.68
CA VAL A 106 -4.30 8.77 -7.99
C VAL A 106 -5.09 9.92 -7.35
N LYS A 107 -6.43 9.87 -7.41
CA LYS A 107 -7.28 10.91 -6.77
C LYS A 107 -7.17 10.87 -5.24
N ILE A 108 -7.10 9.69 -4.63
CA ILE A 108 -6.90 9.53 -3.18
C ILE A 108 -5.56 10.17 -2.77
N GLU A 109 -4.48 9.86 -3.47
CA GLU A 109 -3.14 10.42 -3.21
C GLU A 109 -3.13 11.95 -3.36
N ILE A 110 -3.82 12.51 -4.36
CA ILE A 110 -4.00 13.96 -4.52
C ILE A 110 -4.79 14.61 -3.38
N ILE A 111 -5.77 13.91 -2.80
CA ILE A 111 -6.56 14.40 -1.67
C ILE A 111 -5.75 14.40 -0.39
N LEU A 112 -4.98 13.32 -0.14
CA LEU A 112 -4.17 13.17 1.06
C LEU A 112 -2.96 14.11 1.07
N LYS A 113 -2.29 14.30 -0.09
CA LYS A 113 -1.12 15.18 -0.27
C LYS A 113 0.06 14.90 0.67
N ASP A 114 0.04 13.77 1.36
CA ASP A 114 1.01 13.37 2.37
C ASP A 114 1.11 11.84 2.38
N ASP A 115 2.23 11.34 2.88
CA ASP A 115 2.47 9.90 3.06
C ASP A 115 1.70 9.32 4.26
N SER A 116 0.99 10.18 5.01
CA SER A 116 0.16 9.84 6.16
C SER A 116 -1.26 10.42 6.05
N PHE A 117 -2.22 9.79 6.73
CA PHE A 117 -3.57 10.31 6.92
C PHE A 117 -3.60 11.09 8.24
N ASP A 118 -3.31 12.39 8.18
CA ASP A 118 -3.26 13.26 9.37
C ASP A 118 -2.33 12.73 10.48
N GLY A 119 -1.15 12.22 10.09
CA GLY A 119 -0.16 11.62 10.99
C GLY A 119 -0.35 10.13 11.26
N ILE A 120 -1.44 9.51 10.77
CA ILE A 120 -1.67 8.07 10.88
C ILE A 120 -1.16 7.36 9.62
N PRO A 121 -0.34 6.29 9.75
CA PRO A 121 0.06 5.48 8.60
C PRO A 121 -1.15 4.88 7.89
N TYR A 122 -1.13 4.85 6.55
CA TYR A 122 -2.20 4.26 5.77
C TYR A 122 -1.70 3.36 4.64
N ASN A 123 -2.47 2.32 4.36
CA ASN A 123 -2.28 1.43 3.23
C ASN A 123 -3.33 1.72 2.15
N LEU A 124 -2.93 1.61 0.89
CA LEU A 124 -3.78 1.68 -0.30
C LEU A 124 -3.85 0.27 -0.89
N ILE A 125 -5.05 -0.31 -0.92
CA ILE A 125 -5.27 -1.67 -1.40
C ILE A 125 -6.26 -1.66 -2.57
N ASN A 126 -5.78 -1.99 -3.76
CA ASN A 126 -6.60 -2.29 -4.92
C ASN A 126 -7.43 -3.56 -4.65
N ASN A 127 -8.74 -3.50 -4.87
CA ASN A 127 -9.69 -4.61 -4.64
C ASN A 127 -10.39 -5.07 -5.91
#